data_AF-I6SZT2-F1
#
_entry.id   AF-I6SZT2-F1
#
_cell.length_a   1.000
_cell.length_b   1.000
_cell.length_c   1.000
_cell.angle_alpha   90.00
_cell.angle_beta   90.00
_cell.angle_gamma   90.00
#
_symmetry.space_group_name_H-M   'P 1'
#
loop_
_entity.id
_entity.type
_entity.pdbx_description
1 polymer ?
#
loop_
_entity_poly.entity_id
_entity_poly.type
_entity_poly.pdbx_seq_one_letter_code
_entity_poly.pdbx_strand_id
1 'polypeptide(L)'
;MIAVEETAGMTWTKEKLPAGTYFVYTKIAGAVNDDPELQAYLTESLWVEQQVEVVKSPLSVEVPLEMIFESKTEGAFDTASSTKPIISSSNYPIDFTIGTVQDLTADSSVVLVNQFSGGNHNELILNLVATDGTTMGPLVVGQNNVDRLEIAPFLTEPIELYLAGEFSGNILQKYYPSYAFTYQLSAKE
;
A
#
# COMPACT_ATOMS: atom_id res chain seq x y z
N MET A 1 8.43 55.50 19.59
CA MET A 1 8.07 54.17 20.10
C MET A 1 8.12 53.25 18.89
N ILE A 2 9.13 52.38 18.80
CA ILE A 2 9.30 51.46 17.66
C ILE A 2 8.36 50.29 17.95
N ALA A 3 7.33 50.10 17.13
CA ALA A 3 6.50 48.91 17.21
C ALA A 3 7.39 47.73 16.84
N VAL A 4 7.68 46.89 17.84
CA VAL A 4 8.29 45.59 17.61
C VAL A 4 7.21 44.75 16.94
N GLU A 5 7.38 44.44 15.66
CA GLU A 5 6.61 43.38 15.02
C GLU A 5 7.01 42.06 15.71
N GLU A 6 6.18 41.63 16.67
CA GLU A 6 6.18 40.24 17.10
C GLU A 6 5.58 39.42 15.95
N THR A 7 6.42 38.98 15.01
CA THR A 7 6.07 37.83 14.16
C THR A 7 5.94 36.61 15.07
N ALA A 8 4.73 36.36 15.55
CA ALA A 8 4.36 35.09 16.14
C ALA A 8 4.51 34.02 15.05
N GLY A 9 5.64 33.31 15.06
CA GLY A 9 5.82 32.16 14.20
C GLY A 9 4.73 31.13 14.49
N MET A 10 3.79 30.95 13.56
CA MET A 10 2.85 29.84 13.62
C MET A 10 3.59 28.57 13.22
N THR A 11 3.95 27.74 14.21
CA THR A 11 4.44 26.38 13.96
C THR A 11 3.25 25.49 13.65
N TRP A 12 3.13 25.05 12.41
CA TRP A 12 2.14 24.04 12.01
C TRP A 12 2.78 22.65 12.09
N THR A 13 2.24 21.77 12.92
CA THR A 13 2.72 20.40 13.03
C THR A 13 1.93 19.52 12.07
N LYS A 14 2.60 19.01 11.03
CA LYS A 14 2.05 18.04 10.07
C LYS A 14 1.59 16.78 10.81
N GLU A 15 0.34 16.40 10.64
CA GLU A 15 0.00 14.98 10.70
C GLU A 15 -0.39 14.51 9.29
N LYS A 16 0.52 13.74 8.68
CA LYS A 16 0.30 12.91 7.48
C LYS A 16 -0.09 13.65 6.18
N LEU A 17 0.75 14.57 5.69
CA LEU A 17 0.59 15.16 4.35
C LEU A 17 1.25 14.29 3.26
N PRO A 18 0.50 13.90 2.20
CA PRO A 18 1.07 13.22 1.04
C PRO A 18 2.16 14.05 0.35
N ALA A 19 3.07 13.39 -0.34
CA ALA A 19 4.07 14.03 -1.18
C ALA A 19 3.39 14.86 -2.28
N GLY A 20 3.87 16.08 -2.49
CA GLY A 20 3.25 17.01 -3.42
C GLY A 20 3.61 18.47 -3.14
N THR A 21 3.14 19.35 -4.02
CA THR A 21 3.26 20.79 -3.86
C THR A 21 1.99 21.36 -3.26
N TYR A 22 2.13 22.14 -2.20
CA TYR A 22 1.02 22.80 -1.50
C TYR A 22 1.19 24.31 -1.56
N PHE A 23 0.07 25.02 -1.58
CA PHE A 23 0.03 26.48 -1.49
C PHE A 23 -0.62 26.85 -0.17
N VAL A 24 0.14 27.53 0.68
CA VAL A 24 -0.32 28.02 1.97
C VAL A 24 -0.66 29.50 1.83
N TYR A 25 -1.88 29.87 2.18
CA TYR A 25 -2.35 31.25 2.13
C TYR A 25 -2.46 31.79 3.54
N THR A 26 -1.64 32.80 3.86
CA THR A 26 -1.68 33.49 5.15
C THR A 26 -2.34 34.84 4.99
N LYS A 27 -3.42 35.08 5.71
CA LYS A 27 -4.04 36.41 5.79
C LYS A 27 -3.36 37.20 6.91
N ILE A 28 -2.69 38.29 6.55
CA ILE A 28 -2.18 39.24 7.52
C ILE A 28 -3.38 40.07 8.01
N ALA A 29 -3.78 39.87 9.26
CA ALA A 29 -4.78 40.71 9.92
C ALA A 29 -4.06 41.84 10.67
N GLY A 30 -3.84 42.98 10.01
CA GLY A 30 -3.48 44.21 10.69
C GLY A 30 -4.72 44.83 11.34
N ALA A 31 -4.60 45.30 12.59
CA ALA A 31 -5.69 46.03 13.23
C ALA A 31 -6.01 47.27 12.38
N VAL A 32 -7.31 47.47 12.10
CA VAL A 32 -7.81 48.66 11.42
C VAL A 32 -7.35 49.87 12.23
N ASN A 33 -6.43 50.67 11.67
CA ASN A 33 -6.08 51.94 12.27
C ASN A 33 -7.30 52.86 12.14
N ASP A 34 -7.68 53.53 13.22
CA ASP A 34 -8.81 54.49 13.24
C ASP A 34 -8.51 55.77 12.45
N ASP A 35 -7.27 55.92 11.95
CA ASP A 35 -6.85 57.01 11.09
C ASP A 35 -7.39 56.84 9.65
N PRO A 36 -8.31 57.71 9.18
CA PRO A 36 -8.90 57.65 7.85
C PRO A 36 -7.89 57.78 6.70
N GLU A 37 -6.74 58.44 6.93
CA GLU A 37 -5.71 58.61 5.90
C GLU A 37 -4.91 57.32 5.67
N LEU A 38 -4.77 56.49 6.70
CA LEU A 38 -4.05 55.21 6.63
C LEU A 38 -4.90 54.07 6.05
N GLN A 39 -6.23 54.19 6.11
CA GLN A 39 -7.13 53.23 5.46
C GLN A 39 -7.10 53.29 3.92
N ALA A 40 -6.73 54.44 3.35
CA ALA A 40 -6.60 54.60 1.90
C ALA A 40 -5.49 53.73 1.28
N TYR A 41 -4.53 53.27 2.10
CA TYR A 41 -3.40 52.43 1.67
C TYR A 41 -3.70 50.91 1.74
N LEU A 42 -4.88 50.49 2.20
CA LEU A 42 -5.28 49.07 2.26
C LEU A 42 -5.81 48.52 0.92
N THR A 43 -5.17 48.89 -0.19
CA THR A 43 -5.62 48.55 -1.55
C THR A 43 -5.09 47.21 -2.07
N GLU A 44 -4.19 46.55 -1.35
CA GLU A 44 -3.58 45.28 -1.76
C GLU A 44 -4.09 44.10 -0.92
N SER A 45 -4.29 42.96 -1.59
CA SER A 45 -4.66 41.70 -0.93
C SER A 45 -3.64 41.35 0.16
N LEU A 46 -4.09 41.30 1.41
CA LEU A 46 -3.26 40.91 2.58
C LEU A 46 -3.00 39.39 2.65
N TRP A 47 -3.26 38.67 1.57
CA TRP A 47 -2.98 37.25 1.45
C TRP A 47 -1.58 37.04 0.88
N VAL A 48 -0.72 36.43 1.67
CA VAL A 48 0.59 35.95 1.22
C VAL A 48 0.44 34.48 0.85
N GLU A 49 0.74 34.16 -0.41
CA GLU A 49 0.85 32.78 -0.89
C GLU A 49 2.30 32.30 -0.69
N GLN A 50 2.45 31.14 -0.05
CA GLN A 50 3.72 30.46 0.09
C GLN A 50 3.61 29.05 -0.50
N GLN A 51 4.42 28.75 -1.50
CA GLN A 51 4.58 27.39 -2.00
C GLN A 51 5.43 26.59 -1.01
N VAL A 52 4.95 25.39 -0.66
CA VAL A 52 5.64 24.42 0.20
C VAL A 52 5.69 23.08 -0.51
N GLU A 53 6.90 22.56 -0.71
CA GLU A 53 7.11 21.24 -1.27
C GLU A 53 7.19 20.18 -0.16
N VAL A 54 6.43 19.10 -0.32
CA VAL A 54 6.51 17.90 0.50
C VAL A 54 7.14 16.80 -0.31
N VAL A 55 8.42 16.52 -0.03
CA VAL A 55 9.17 15.46 -0.72
C VAL A 55 8.66 14.07 -0.37
N LYS A 56 8.88 13.10 -1.28
CA LYS A 56 8.63 11.68 -1.02
C LYS A 56 9.52 11.21 0.15
N SER A 57 8.94 10.51 1.10
CA SER A 57 9.68 9.85 2.18
C SER A 57 10.50 8.68 1.63
N PRO A 58 11.42 8.10 2.42
CA PRO A 58 11.93 6.77 2.12
C PRO A 58 10.79 5.77 1.97
N LEU A 59 10.96 4.77 1.10
CA LEU A 59 10.04 3.65 0.95
C LEU A 59 10.05 2.83 2.25
N SER A 60 8.90 2.75 2.91
CA SER A 60 8.71 1.99 4.15
C SER A 60 7.40 1.22 4.10
N VAL A 61 7.50 -0.08 3.85
CA VAL A 61 6.38 -1.02 3.74
C VAL A 61 6.75 -2.32 4.44
N GLU A 62 5.85 -2.81 5.28
CA GLU A 62 5.94 -4.13 5.92
C GLU A 62 4.97 -5.10 5.24
N VAL A 63 5.49 -6.29 4.87
CA VAL A 63 4.75 -7.34 4.14
C VAL A 63 5.04 -8.73 4.74
N PRO A 64 4.06 -9.64 4.73
CA PRO A 64 4.21 -10.99 5.28
C PRO A 64 5.11 -11.88 4.42
N LEU A 65 6.19 -12.41 4.98
CA LEU A 65 7.12 -13.28 4.25
C LEU A 65 6.65 -14.74 4.14
N GLU A 66 5.80 -15.19 5.07
CA GLU A 66 5.31 -16.57 5.15
C GLU A 66 3.78 -16.59 5.33
N MET A 67 3.10 -17.32 4.46
CA MET A 67 1.65 -17.55 4.53
C MET A 67 1.39 -19.05 4.41
N ILE A 68 0.80 -19.64 5.45
CA ILE A 68 0.53 -21.07 5.51
C ILE A 68 -0.80 -21.33 4.79
N PHE A 69 -0.77 -22.26 3.85
CA PHE A 69 -1.94 -22.73 3.13
C PHE A 69 -2.41 -24.06 3.71
N GLU A 70 -3.63 -24.11 4.24
CA GLU A 70 -4.19 -25.34 4.81
C GLU A 70 -5.21 -25.97 3.87
N SER A 71 -4.96 -27.23 3.52
CA SER A 71 -5.80 -27.99 2.60
C SER A 71 -7.11 -28.46 3.27
N LYS A 72 -8.26 -28.01 2.76
CA LYS A 72 -9.59 -28.64 2.98
C LYS A 72 -9.79 -29.82 2.03
N THR A 73 -10.67 -30.77 2.35
CA THR A 73 -11.04 -31.87 1.44
C THR A 73 -11.80 -31.35 0.20
N GLU A 74 -11.14 -31.38 -0.98
CA GLU A 74 -11.61 -31.02 -2.34
C GLU A 74 -12.12 -29.57 -2.54
N GLY A 75 -11.84 -28.97 -3.71
CA GLY A 75 -12.43 -27.70 -4.15
C GLY A 75 -11.59 -26.45 -3.89
N ALA A 76 -12.27 -25.29 -3.77
CA ALA A 76 -11.64 -24.00 -3.55
C ALA A 76 -11.15 -23.83 -2.10
N PHE A 77 -10.01 -23.16 -1.95
CA PHE A 77 -9.39 -22.82 -0.68
C PHE A 77 -9.43 -21.31 -0.51
N ASP A 78 -9.64 -20.94 0.75
CA ASP A 78 -9.66 -19.55 1.18
C ASP A 78 -9.09 -19.52 2.60
N THR A 79 -7.95 -18.83 2.75
CA THR A 79 -7.31 -18.59 4.04
C THR A 79 -7.58 -17.17 4.57
N ALA A 80 -8.68 -16.53 4.16
CA ALA A 80 -9.08 -15.21 4.64
C ALA A 80 -9.16 -15.08 6.17
N SER A 81 -9.37 -16.17 6.91
CA SER A 81 -9.30 -16.15 8.38
C SER A 81 -7.88 -15.98 8.95
N SER A 82 -6.86 -16.04 8.09
CA SER A 82 -5.44 -15.95 8.42
C SER A 82 -4.76 -14.84 7.62
N THR A 83 -5.50 -13.78 7.34
CA THR A 83 -5.01 -12.58 6.67
C THR A 83 -3.81 -11.96 7.39
N LYS A 84 -2.96 -11.29 6.62
CA LYS A 84 -1.78 -10.58 7.11
C LYS A 84 -1.78 -9.15 6.56
N PRO A 85 -1.62 -8.12 7.40
CA PRO A 85 -1.70 -6.74 6.96
C PRO A 85 -0.47 -6.33 6.15
N ILE A 86 -0.69 -5.44 5.18
CA ILE A 86 0.32 -4.56 4.61
C ILE A 86 0.27 -3.24 5.36
N ILE A 87 1.41 -2.81 5.89
CA ILE A 87 1.53 -1.54 6.58
C ILE A 87 2.43 -0.63 5.76
N SER A 88 1.91 0.53 5.36
CA SER A 88 2.68 1.57 4.68
C SER A 88 2.80 2.81 5.54
N SER A 89 4.03 3.19 5.84
CA SER A 89 4.36 4.48 6.48
C SER A 89 4.80 5.54 5.47
N SER A 90 4.68 5.25 4.18
CA SER A 90 5.12 6.15 3.12
C SER A 90 4.10 7.24 2.84
N ASN A 91 4.57 8.43 2.47
CA ASN A 91 3.71 9.56 2.14
C ASN A 91 3.34 9.66 0.65
N TYR A 92 3.58 8.61 -0.14
CA TYR A 92 3.29 8.55 -1.57
C TYR A 92 2.78 7.14 -1.93
N PRO A 93 2.00 7.00 -3.02
CA PRO A 93 1.47 5.72 -3.44
C PRO A 93 2.57 4.77 -3.93
N ILE A 94 2.41 3.48 -3.65
CA ILE A 94 3.38 2.44 -3.94
C ILE A 94 2.71 1.33 -4.73
N ASP A 95 3.35 0.91 -5.82
CA ASP A 95 2.99 -0.32 -6.53
C ASP A 95 3.60 -1.50 -5.78
N PHE A 96 2.75 -2.46 -5.40
CA PHE A 96 3.12 -3.75 -4.80
C PHE A 96 2.80 -4.88 -5.77
N THR A 97 3.76 -5.78 -5.98
CA THR A 97 3.57 -6.99 -6.79
C THR A 97 4.45 -8.14 -6.30
N ILE A 98 4.28 -9.31 -6.89
CA ILE A 98 5.03 -10.53 -6.58
C ILE A 98 6.10 -10.70 -7.64
N GLY A 99 7.37 -10.59 -7.25
CA GLY A 99 8.50 -10.75 -8.15
C GLY A 99 8.85 -12.22 -8.39
N THR A 100 8.95 -13.01 -7.32
CA THR A 100 9.27 -14.44 -7.43
C THR A 100 8.54 -15.29 -6.40
N VAL A 101 8.17 -16.50 -6.82
CA VAL A 101 7.65 -17.55 -5.95
C VAL A 101 8.64 -18.71 -5.95
N GLN A 102 9.05 -19.14 -4.76
CA GLN A 102 9.93 -20.28 -4.58
C GLN A 102 9.17 -21.41 -3.88
N ASP A 103 9.27 -22.62 -4.43
CA ASP A 103 8.78 -23.83 -3.75
C ASP A 103 9.81 -24.30 -2.72
N LEU A 104 9.38 -24.41 -1.47
CA LEU A 104 10.15 -24.90 -0.32
C LEU A 104 9.61 -26.24 0.20
N THR A 105 8.67 -26.85 -0.51
CA THR A 105 8.03 -28.10 -0.08
C THR A 105 9.01 -29.27 -0.23
N ALA A 106 9.35 -29.93 0.88
CA ALA A 106 10.12 -31.17 0.84
C ALA A 106 9.24 -32.32 0.32
N ASP A 107 9.74 -33.08 -0.67
CA ASP A 107 9.10 -34.28 -1.22
C ASP A 107 7.64 -34.09 -1.70
N SER A 108 7.34 -32.95 -2.34
CA SER A 108 5.98 -32.67 -2.82
C SER A 108 5.60 -33.49 -4.05
N SER A 109 4.38 -34.03 -4.03
CA SER A 109 3.69 -34.54 -5.24
C SER A 109 2.75 -33.51 -5.86
N VAL A 110 2.66 -32.31 -5.27
CA VAL A 110 1.80 -31.21 -5.72
C VAL A 110 2.61 -30.13 -6.40
N VAL A 111 2.16 -29.70 -7.59
CA VAL A 111 2.82 -28.68 -8.40
C VAL A 111 1.92 -27.45 -8.54
N LEU A 112 2.49 -26.27 -8.30
CA LEU A 112 1.82 -24.99 -8.55
C LEU A 112 1.82 -24.68 -10.05
N VAL A 113 0.64 -24.41 -10.64
CA VAL A 113 0.45 -24.22 -12.07
C VAL A 113 -0.45 -23.01 -12.39
N ASN A 114 -0.40 -22.55 -13.64
CA ASN A 114 -1.26 -21.47 -14.12
C ASN A 114 -2.70 -21.93 -14.44
N GLN A 115 -2.87 -23.19 -14.85
CA GLN A 115 -4.15 -23.79 -15.18
C GLN A 115 -4.06 -25.31 -15.02
N PHE A 116 -5.18 -25.96 -14.75
CA PHE A 116 -5.20 -27.42 -14.68
C PHE A 116 -5.05 -28.03 -16.06
N SER A 117 -4.13 -28.98 -16.18
CA SER A 117 -4.03 -29.81 -17.36
C SER A 117 -4.94 -31.01 -17.15
N GLY A 118 -6.09 -31.02 -17.82
CA GLY A 118 -7.12 -32.05 -17.65
C GLY A 118 -6.52 -33.46 -17.75
N GLY A 119 -6.39 -34.12 -16.59
CA GLY A 119 -5.76 -35.44 -16.46
C GLY A 119 -4.70 -35.54 -15.36
N ASN A 120 -4.09 -34.43 -14.95
CA ASN A 120 -3.13 -34.41 -13.86
C ASN A 120 -3.82 -34.13 -12.52
N HIS A 121 -3.79 -35.13 -11.64
CA HIS A 121 -4.13 -34.96 -10.24
C HIS A 121 -2.89 -34.40 -9.53
N ASN A 122 -3.09 -33.57 -8.51
CA ASN A 122 -2.03 -32.88 -7.75
C ASN A 122 -1.51 -31.56 -8.35
N GLU A 123 -2.36 -30.83 -9.06
CA GLU A 123 -2.05 -29.46 -9.47
C GLU A 123 -2.74 -28.46 -8.53
N LEU A 124 -2.06 -27.36 -8.22
CA LEU A 124 -2.57 -26.28 -7.38
C LEU A 124 -2.56 -24.98 -8.20
N ILE A 125 -3.68 -24.28 -8.23
CA ILE A 125 -3.77 -22.89 -8.69
C ILE A 125 -3.88 -22.04 -7.44
N LEU A 126 -2.96 -21.10 -7.25
CA LEU A 126 -2.92 -20.24 -6.08
C LEU A 126 -2.89 -18.78 -6.50
N ASN A 127 -3.54 -17.93 -5.74
CA ASN A 127 -3.56 -16.48 -5.89
C ASN A 127 -3.27 -15.84 -4.54
N LEU A 128 -2.64 -14.67 -4.58
CA LEU A 128 -2.60 -13.76 -3.45
C LEU A 128 -3.75 -12.77 -3.59
N VAL A 129 -4.64 -12.72 -2.60
CA VAL A 129 -5.84 -11.88 -2.61
C VAL A 129 -5.73 -10.82 -1.52
N ALA A 130 -6.08 -9.59 -1.86
CA ALA A 130 -6.19 -8.47 -0.94
C ALA A 130 -7.64 -8.28 -0.50
N THR A 131 -7.84 -7.73 0.71
CA THR A 131 -9.18 -7.44 1.26
C THR A 131 -9.99 -6.42 0.46
N ASP A 132 -9.34 -5.64 -0.41
CA ASP A 132 -10.00 -4.72 -1.35
C ASP A 132 -10.54 -5.42 -2.61
N GLY A 133 -10.36 -6.74 -2.72
CA GLY A 133 -10.78 -7.57 -3.84
C GLY A 133 -9.72 -7.74 -4.93
N THR A 134 -8.58 -7.05 -4.83
CA THR A 134 -7.48 -7.22 -5.78
C THR A 134 -6.92 -8.64 -5.68
N THR A 135 -6.78 -9.30 -6.83
CA THR A 135 -6.25 -10.67 -6.93
C THR A 135 -4.98 -10.64 -7.78
N MET A 136 -3.90 -11.22 -7.25
CA MET A 136 -2.62 -11.36 -7.95
C MET A 136 -2.31 -12.84 -8.15
N GLY A 137 -2.41 -13.28 -9.40
CA GLY A 137 -2.17 -14.66 -9.80
C GLY A 137 -2.81 -14.99 -11.16
N PRO A 138 -2.82 -16.26 -11.57
CA PRO A 138 -2.33 -17.42 -10.83
C PRO A 138 -0.81 -17.36 -10.62
N LEU A 139 -0.38 -17.75 -9.43
CA LEU A 139 1.03 -17.82 -9.03
C LEU A 139 1.70 -19.02 -9.70
N VAL A 140 2.97 -18.87 -10.09
CA VAL A 140 3.78 -19.94 -10.68
C VAL A 140 5.17 -19.96 -10.06
N VAL A 141 5.82 -21.11 -9.94
CA VAL A 141 7.20 -21.17 -9.41
C VAL A 141 8.16 -20.45 -10.36
N GLY A 142 9.02 -19.59 -9.82
CA GLY A 142 9.97 -18.77 -10.57
C GLY A 142 9.60 -17.28 -10.59
N GLN A 143 9.95 -16.59 -11.67
CA GLN A 143 9.58 -15.18 -11.86
C GLN A 143 8.08 -15.07 -12.12
N ASN A 144 7.43 -14.19 -11.36
CA ASN A 144 6.02 -13.86 -11.54
C ASN A 144 5.94 -12.44 -12.07
N ASN A 145 5.05 -12.24 -13.04
CA ASN A 145 4.69 -10.91 -13.51
C ASN A 145 3.17 -10.84 -13.48
N VAL A 146 2.65 -10.69 -12.27
CA VAL A 146 1.22 -10.63 -11.97
C VAL A 146 0.78 -9.17 -11.87
N ASP A 147 -0.53 -8.98 -11.80
CA ASP A 147 -1.12 -7.66 -11.57
C ASP A 147 -0.55 -6.99 -10.30
N ARG A 148 -0.70 -5.68 -10.23
CA ARG A 148 -0.16 -4.86 -9.15
C ARG A 148 -1.29 -4.40 -8.24
N LEU A 149 -1.00 -4.37 -6.95
CA LEU A 149 -1.83 -3.75 -5.92
C LEU A 149 -1.27 -2.34 -5.63
N GLU A 150 -2.13 -1.33 -5.65
CA GLU A 150 -1.75 0.01 -5.26
C GLU A 150 -1.93 0.19 -3.74
N ILE A 151 -0.85 0.57 -3.07
CA ILE A 151 -0.83 0.88 -1.64
C ILE A 151 -0.91 2.41 -1.50
N ALA A 152 -2.00 2.89 -0.90
CA ALA A 152 -2.20 4.30 -0.65
C ALA A 152 -1.20 4.86 0.39
N PRO A 153 -0.87 6.17 0.32
CA PRO A 153 -0.17 6.86 1.41
C PRO A 153 -0.95 6.76 2.72
N PHE A 154 -0.25 6.57 3.83
CA PHE A 154 -0.83 6.60 5.18
C PHE A 154 -2.10 5.74 5.35
N LEU A 155 -2.04 4.48 4.94
CA LEU A 155 -3.14 3.52 5.13
C LEU A 155 -3.76 3.62 6.53
N THR A 156 -5.00 4.10 6.60
CA THR A 156 -5.78 4.19 7.84
C THR A 156 -6.44 2.86 8.18
N GLU A 157 -6.79 2.09 7.15
CA GLU A 157 -7.21 0.70 7.24
C GLU A 157 -6.14 -0.16 6.57
N PRO A 158 -5.64 -1.22 7.20
CA PRO A 158 -4.65 -2.09 6.59
C PRO A 158 -5.27 -2.85 5.42
N ILE A 159 -4.57 -2.88 4.28
CA ILE A 159 -4.88 -3.86 3.24
C ILE A 159 -4.36 -5.19 3.74
N GLU A 160 -5.21 -6.20 3.90
CA GLU A 160 -4.75 -7.51 4.34
C GLU A 160 -4.67 -8.48 3.17
N LEU A 161 -3.63 -9.30 3.18
CA LEU A 161 -3.35 -10.30 2.17
C LEU A 161 -3.68 -11.69 2.70
N TYR A 162 -4.24 -12.54 1.85
CA TYR A 162 -4.47 -13.96 2.12
C TYR A 162 -4.29 -14.79 0.85
N LEU A 163 -4.16 -16.11 1.03
CA LEU A 163 -4.01 -17.04 -0.08
C LEU A 163 -5.37 -17.67 -0.41
N ALA A 164 -5.70 -17.70 -1.70
CA ALA A 164 -6.89 -18.38 -2.20
C ALA A 164 -6.53 -19.19 -3.45
N GLY A 165 -7.22 -20.29 -3.69
CA GLY A 165 -6.84 -21.17 -4.79
C GLY A 165 -7.76 -22.36 -5.01
N GLU A 166 -7.39 -23.22 -5.94
CA GLU A 166 -8.10 -24.46 -6.27
C GLU A 166 -7.10 -25.60 -6.47
N PHE A 167 -7.53 -26.84 -6.21
CA PHE A 167 -6.72 -28.04 -6.38
C PHE A 167 -7.40 -29.00 -7.37
N SER A 168 -6.63 -29.59 -8.29
CA SER A 168 -7.16 -30.31 -9.45
C SER A 168 -7.71 -31.71 -9.18
N GLY A 169 -7.57 -32.25 -7.96
CA GLY A 169 -7.87 -33.65 -7.68
C GLY A 169 -8.49 -33.91 -6.30
N ASN A 170 -8.72 -35.20 -6.03
CA ASN A 170 -9.18 -35.64 -4.70
C ASN A 170 -8.05 -35.54 -3.69
N ILE A 171 -8.34 -34.94 -2.54
CA ILE A 171 -7.38 -34.87 -1.43
C ILE A 171 -7.48 -36.16 -0.63
N LEU A 172 -6.70 -37.14 -1.06
CA LEU A 172 -6.63 -38.46 -0.44
C LEU A 172 -5.69 -38.49 0.77
N GLN A 173 -4.80 -37.50 0.88
CA GLN A 173 -3.87 -37.30 1.99
C GLN A 173 -3.65 -35.81 2.22
N LYS A 174 -3.30 -35.41 3.45
CA LYS A 174 -3.05 -34.00 3.78
C LYS A 174 -1.73 -33.54 3.13
N TYR A 175 -1.80 -32.53 2.29
CA TYR A 175 -0.63 -31.88 1.70
C TYR A 175 -0.21 -30.67 2.54
N TYR A 176 1.10 -30.47 2.67
CA TYR A 176 1.70 -29.35 3.39
C TYR A 176 2.62 -28.56 2.44
N PRO A 177 2.10 -27.98 1.34
CA PRO A 177 2.92 -27.18 0.46
C PRO A 177 3.45 -25.94 1.21
N SER A 178 4.69 -25.58 0.92
CA SER A 178 5.37 -24.42 1.49
C SER A 178 5.95 -23.58 0.37
N TYR A 179 5.49 -22.34 0.24
CA TYR A 179 5.96 -21.39 -0.77
C TYR A 179 6.51 -20.13 -0.10
N ALA A 180 7.65 -19.65 -0.58
CA ALA A 180 8.22 -18.37 -0.21
C ALA A 180 8.00 -17.33 -1.32
N PHE A 181 7.75 -16.09 -0.91
CA PHE A 181 7.43 -14.98 -1.82
C PHE A 181 8.50 -13.90 -1.70
N THR A 182 8.97 -13.41 -2.85
CA THR A 182 9.70 -12.13 -2.90
C THR A 182 8.80 -11.10 -3.54
N TYR A 183 8.51 -10.03 -2.79
CA TYR A 183 7.69 -8.93 -3.27
C TYR A 183 8.56 -7.86 -3.94
N GLN A 184 7.96 -7.15 -4.88
CA GLN A 184 8.54 -5.97 -5.50
C GLN A 184 7.69 -4.76 -5.13
N LEU A 185 8.38 -3.70 -4.71
CA LEU A 185 7.80 -2.42 -4.32
C LEU A 185 8.43 -1.34 -5.19
N SER A 186 7.61 -0.55 -5.87
CA SER A 186 8.07 0.60 -6.65
C SER A 186 7.26 1.84 -6.32
N ALA A 187 7.94 2.99 -6.27
CA ALA A 187 7.24 4.26 -6.21
C ALA A 187 6.39 4.43 -7.48
N LYS A 188 5.13 4.80 -7.31
CA LYS A 188 4.33 5.25 -8.45
C LYS A 188 4.88 6.60 -8.93
N GLU A 189 5.08 6.73 -10.24
CA GLU A 189 5.53 7.98 -10.87
C GLU A 189 4.45 9.06 -10.75
#